data_AF-A0A662ZIZ9-F1
#
_entry.id   AF-A0A662ZIZ9-F1
#
_cell.length_a   1.000
_cell.length_b   1.000
_cell.length_c   1.000
_cell.angle_alpha   90.00
_cell.angle_beta   90.00
_cell.angle_gamma   90.00
#
_symmetry.space_group_name_H-M   'P 1'
#
loop_
_entity.id
_entity.type
_entity.pdbx_description
1 polymer ?
#
loop_
_entity_poly.entity_id
_entity_poly.type
_entity_poly.pdbx_seq_one_letter_code
_entity_poly.pdbx_strand_id
1 'polypeptide(L)' 'MQINESKTDSKAIRKYTAEELKNEFNYLRAKQITGMMLSRGLITQDEYRLIMAENKTTFPTFLSAILDC' A
#
# COMPACT_ATOMS: atom_id res chain seq x y z
N MET A 1 0.83 4.31 -48.53
CA MET A 1 0.86 3.39 -47.38
C MET A 1 1.78 4.01 -46.34
N GLN A 2 1.23 4.68 -45.33
CA GLN A 2 2.01 5.22 -44.21
C GLN A 2 1.70 4.33 -43.01
N ILE A 3 2.67 3.51 -42.60
CA ILE A 3 2.59 2.74 -41.37
C ILE A 3 3.16 3.66 -40.29
N ASN A 4 2.26 4.26 -39.53
CA ASN A 4 2.56 4.99 -38.32
C ASN A 4 2.95 3.98 -37.24
N GLU A 5 4.25 3.79 -37.04
CA GLU A 5 4.77 3.10 -35.86
C GLU A 5 4.41 3.91 -34.62
N SER A 6 3.27 3.58 -34.00
CA SER A 6 2.96 4.01 -32.65
C SER A 6 3.99 3.37 -31.73
N LYS A 7 5.04 4.12 -31.39
CA LYS A 7 5.91 3.83 -30.26
C LYS A 7 5.06 3.88 -28.99
N THR A 8 4.45 2.77 -28.63
CA THR A 8 3.95 2.54 -27.29
C THR A 8 5.17 2.41 -26.40
N ASP A 9 5.54 3.50 -25.73
CA ASP A 9 6.47 3.48 -24.61
C ASP A 9 5.97 2.44 -23.62
N SER A 10 6.59 1.26 -23.67
CA SER A 10 6.45 0.21 -22.67
C SER A 10 7.01 0.78 -21.37
N LYS A 11 6.18 1.49 -20.60
CA LYS A 11 6.47 1.93 -19.24
C LYS A 11 7.03 0.71 -18.49
N ALA A 12 8.33 0.73 -18.23
CA ALA A 12 9.03 -0.40 -17.62
C ALA A 12 8.31 -0.76 -16.32
N ILE A 13 7.68 -1.94 -16.29
CA ILE A 13 7.01 -2.45 -15.09
C ILE A 13 8.12 -2.68 -14.07
N ARG A 14 8.14 -1.88 -12.99
CA ARG A 14 9.06 -2.08 -11.88
C ARG A 14 8.87 -3.51 -11.37
N LYS A 15 9.93 -4.30 -11.42
CA LYS A 15 9.94 -5.62 -10.79
C LYS A 15 10.15 -5.41 -9.29
N TYR A 16 9.21 -5.89 -8.50
CA TYR A 16 9.31 -5.89 -7.04
C TYR A 16 10.04 -7.14 -6.58
N THR A 17 10.85 -7.01 -5.53
CA THR A 17 11.45 -8.15 -4.86
C THR A 17 10.40 -8.89 -4.02
N ALA A 18 10.65 -10.14 -3.69
CA ALA A 18 9.77 -10.91 -2.81
C ALA A 18 9.64 -10.26 -1.42
N GLU A 19 10.69 -9.60 -0.94
CA GLU A 19 10.69 -8.88 0.33
C GLU A 19 9.81 -7.62 0.26
N GLU A 20 9.90 -6.85 -0.81
CA GLU A 20 9.02 -5.69 -1.03
C GLU A 20 7.56 -6.12 -1.07
N LEU A 21 7.23 -7.18 -1.81
CA LEU A 21 5.86 -7.72 -1.86
C LEU A 21 5.37 -8.24 -0.50
N LYS A 22 6.26 -8.84 0.30
CA LYS A 22 5.94 -9.28 1.65
C LYS A 22 5.63 -8.09 2.56
N ASN A 23 6.41 -7.01 2.46
CA ASN A 23 6.16 -5.79 3.23
C ASN A 23 4.83 -5.14 2.85
N GLU A 24 4.49 -5.13 1.56
CA GLU A 24 3.18 -4.67 1.08
C GLU A 24 2.03 -5.51 1.65
N PHE A 25 2.16 -6.84 1.59
CA PHE A 25 1.16 -7.73 2.16
C PHE A 25 0.98 -7.50 3.67
N ASN A 26 2.09 -7.35 4.41
CA ASN A 26 2.07 -7.11 5.84
C ASN A 26 1.38 -5.78 6.19
N TYR A 27 1.69 -4.71 5.45
CA TYR A 27 1.03 -3.42 5.62
C TYR A 27 -0.48 -3.51 5.40
N LEU A 28 -0.91 -4.12 4.29
CA LEU A 28 -2.33 -4.29 3.98
C LEU A 28 -3.04 -5.11 5.06
N ARG A 29 -2.39 -6.18 5.55
CA ARG A 29 -2.92 -7.01 6.61
C ARG A 29 -3.05 -6.24 7.93
N ALA A 30 -2.04 -5.47 8.30
CA ALA A 30 -2.07 -4.63 9.50
C ALA A 30 -3.22 -3.61 9.42
N LYS A 31 -3.33 -2.88 8.30
CA LYS A 31 -4.43 -1.94 8.04
C LYS A 31 -5.81 -2.60 8.20
N GLN A 32 -6.01 -3.78 7.61
CA GLN A 32 -7.28 -4.53 7.73
C GLN A 32 -7.61 -4.85 9.19
N ILE A 33 -6.63 -5.34 9.96
CA ILE A 33 -6.83 -5.68 11.37
C ILE A 33 -7.14 -4.42 12.19
N THR A 34 -6.37 -3.35 12.04
CA THR A 34 -6.60 -2.09 12.75
C THR A 34 -7.98 -1.50 12.41
N GLY A 35 -8.40 -1.58 11.14
CA GLY A 35 -9.75 -1.17 10.71
C GLY A 35 -10.86 -2.01 11.34
N MET A 36 -10.66 -3.33 11.49
CA MET A 36 -11.61 -4.19 12.22
C MET A 36 -11.67 -3.87 13.72
N MET A 37 -10.55 -3.49 14.34
CA MET A 37 -10.53 -3.08 15.74
C MET A 37 -11.34 -1.79 15.94
N LEU A 38 -11.17 -0.82 15.05
CA LEU A 38 -11.93 0.43 15.08
C LEU A 38 -13.43 0.18 14.86
N SER A 39 -13.80 -0.61 13.85
CA SER A 39 -15.21 -0.86 13.53
C SER A 39 -15.96 -1.62 14.64
N ARG A 40 -15.23 -2.40 15.44
CA ARG A 40 -15.76 -3.10 16.62
C ARG A 40 -15.72 -2.27 17.90
N GLY A 41 -15.24 -1.03 17.85
CA GLY A 41 -15.11 -0.16 19.01
C GLY A 41 -14.04 -0.62 20.02
N LEU A 42 -13.07 -1.43 19.59
CA LEU A 42 -11.97 -1.90 20.44
C LEU A 42 -10.87 -0.83 20.60
N ILE A 43 -10.81 0.11 19.66
CA ILE A 43 -9.93 1.27 19.68
C ILE A 43 -10.71 2.51 19.26
N THR A 44 -10.25 3.66 19.71
CA THR A 44 -10.74 4.97 19.32
C THR A 44 -10.18 5.40 17.96
N GLN A 45 -10.76 6.46 17.39
CA GLN A 45 -10.27 7.07 16.15
C GLN A 45 -8.83 7.61 16.30
N ASP A 46 -8.48 8.13 17.47
CA ASP A 46 -7.14 8.67 17.74
C ASP A 46 -6.11 7.55 17.85
N GLU A 47 -6.43 6.47 18.55
CA GLU A 47 -5.57 5.27 18.61
C GLU A 47 -5.40 4.63 17.23
N TYR A 48 -6.46 4.56 16.42
CA TYR A 48 -6.37 4.10 15.03
C TYR A 48 -5.36 4.93 14.23
N ARG A 49 -5.38 6.26 14.37
CA ARG A 49 -4.43 7.16 13.69
C ARG A 49 -2.99 6.89 14.10
N LEU A 50 -2.74 6.71 15.40
CA LEU A 50 -1.40 6.41 15.92
C LEU A 50 -0.89 5.05 15.42
N ILE A 51 -1.73 4.01 15.47
CA ILE A 51 -1.38 2.68 14.97
C ILE A 51 -1.11 2.71 13.46
N MET A 52 -1.91 3.45 12.68
CA MET A 52 -1.69 3.58 11.24
C MET A 52 -0.41 4.33 10.90
N ALA A 53 -0.01 5.32 11.70
CA ALA A 53 1.28 5.98 11.55
C ALA A 53 2.44 4.98 11.79
N GLU A 54 2.35 4.19 12.86
CA GLU A 54 3.36 3.18 13.19
C GLU A 54 3.40 2.03 12.15
N ASN A 55 2.26 1.64 11.58
CA ASN A 55 2.22 0.67 10.50
C ASN A 55 2.97 1.18 9.25
N LYS A 56 2.90 2.49 8.95
CA LYS A 56 3.63 3.10 7.81
C LYS A 56 5.14 3.18 8.06
N THR A 57 5.57 3.35 9.31
CA THR A 57 7.01 3.36 9.66
C THR A 57 7.58 1.94 9.71
N THR A 58 6.81 0.98 10.24
CA THR A 58 7.21 -0.43 10.39
C THR A 58 7.32 -1.16 9.07
N PHE A 59 6.37 -0.94 8.17
CA PHE A 59 6.36 -1.54 6.84
C PHE A 59 6.75 -0.47 5.83
N PRO A 60 7.96 -0.50 5.24
CA PRO A 60 8.30 0.39 4.14
C PRO A 60 7.46 -0.01 2.92
N THR A 61 6.30 0.63 2.79
CA THR A 61 5.31 0.42 1.73
C THR A 61 5.38 1.57 0.74
N PHE A 62 5.34 1.26 -0.55
CA PHE A 62 5.14 2.23 -1.63
C PHE A 62 3.65 2.38 -2.00
N LEU A 63 2.79 1.40 -1.70
CA LEU A 63 1.35 1.51 -1.99
C LEU A 63 0.63 2.47 -1.04
N SER A 64 1.13 2.66 0.18
CA SER A 64 0.58 3.61 1.16
C SER A 64 0.51 5.05 0.65
N ALA A 65 1.39 5.41 -0.30
CA ALA A 65 1.38 6.72 -0.97
C ALA A 65 0.33 6.82 -2.10
N ILE A 66 -0.18 5.69 -2.59
CA ILE A 66 -1.19 5.63 -3.67
C ILE A 66 -2.59 5.37 -3.10
N LEU A 67 -2.64 4.63 -1.99
CA LEU A 67 -3.88 4.18 -1.36
C LEU A 67 -4.54 5.23 -0.47
N ASP A 68 -4.13 6.52 -0.56
CA ASP A 68 -4.62 7.68 0.21
C ASP A 68 -5.64 7.30 1.30
N CYS A 69 -5.11 7.03 2.50
CA CYS A 69 -5.87 6.70 3.70
C CYS A 69 -5.87 7.87 4.67
#